data_AF-A0A354H3Y9-F1
#
_entry.id   AF-A0A354H3Y9-F1
#
_cell.length_a   1.000
_cell.length_b   1.000
_cell.length_c   1.000
_cell.angle_alpha   90.00
_cell.angle_beta   90.00
_cell.angle_gamma   90.00
#
_symmetry.space_group_name_H-M   'P 1'
#
loop_
_entity.id
_entity.type
_entity.pdbx_description
1 polymer ?
#
loop_
_entity_poly.entity_id
_entity_poly.type
_entity_poly.pdbx_seq_one_letter_code
_entity_poly.pdbx_strand_id
1 'polypeptide(L)'
;MKTEHDHKLTRCPKLGDEMTFAYCLRESIDLPCSRIVRCWSSCFDIAAFLKEILQSRQWDKFNNFQQNDKVTSLIELIEAAKAKNEKFQ
;
A
#
# COMPACT_ATOMS: atom_id res chain seq x y z
N MET A 1 -0.31 10.32 -15.93
CA MET A 1 -1.06 11.26 -15.08
C MET A 1 -0.05 12.15 -14.35
N LYS A 2 -0.23 13.48 -14.39
CA LYS A 2 0.53 14.43 -13.59
C LYS A 2 -0.40 15.00 -12.53
N THR A 3 0.01 14.97 -11.28
CA THR A 3 -0.78 15.51 -10.17
C THR A 3 -0.06 16.69 -9.53
N GLU A 4 -0.79 17.56 -8.85
CA GLU A 4 -0.19 18.66 -8.08
C GLU A 4 0.73 18.15 -6.95
N HIS A 5 0.55 16.92 -6.50
CA HIS A 5 1.33 16.33 -5.42
C HIS A 5 2.55 15.52 -5.89
N ASP A 6 2.71 15.32 -7.21
CA ASP A 6 3.75 14.45 -7.80
C ASP A 6 5.17 14.75 -7.29
N HIS A 7 5.47 16.02 -7.01
CA HIS A 7 6.78 16.50 -6.58
C HIS A 7 7.03 16.36 -5.07
N LYS A 8 5.99 16.09 -4.27
CA LYS A 8 6.16 15.92 -2.83
C LYS A 8 7.05 14.71 -2.56
N LEU A 9 7.90 14.82 -1.56
CA LEU A 9 8.81 13.77 -1.11
C LEU A 9 8.36 13.21 0.24
N THR A 10 8.52 11.91 0.42
CA THR A 10 8.39 11.24 1.72
C THR A 10 9.41 10.13 1.83
N ARG A 11 9.84 9.80 3.06
CA ARG A 11 10.73 8.68 3.30
C ARG A 11 9.98 7.37 3.09
N CYS A 12 10.44 6.55 2.15
CA CYS A 12 9.85 5.26 1.86
C CYS A 12 10.35 4.19 2.86
N PRO A 13 9.49 3.60 3.70
CA PRO A 13 9.91 2.57 4.65
C PRO A 13 10.31 1.25 3.97
N LYS A 14 9.93 1.04 2.70
CA LYS A 14 10.29 -0.15 1.92
C LYS A 14 11.70 -0.04 1.32
N LEU A 15 12.10 1.16 0.88
CA LEU A 15 13.36 1.40 0.18
C LEU A 15 14.43 2.05 1.07
N GLY A 16 14.02 2.64 2.20
CA GLY A 16 14.92 3.32 3.13
C GLY A 16 15.26 4.76 2.75
N ASP A 17 14.83 5.22 1.58
CA ASP A 17 15.20 6.51 0.97
C ASP A 17 13.99 7.42 0.70
N GLU A 18 14.24 8.69 0.37
CA GLU A 18 13.22 9.66 -0.02
C GLU A 18 12.71 9.38 -1.43
N MET A 19 11.39 9.33 -1.57
CA MET A 19 10.73 9.07 -2.84
C MET A 19 9.62 10.07 -3.11
N THR A 20 9.38 10.32 -4.39
CA THR A 20 8.30 11.20 -4.82
C THR A 20 6.95 10.52 -4.73
N PHE A 21 5.89 11.30 -4.53
CA PHE A 21 4.53 10.81 -4.66
C PHE A 21 4.27 10.19 -6.04
N ALA A 22 4.84 10.78 -7.09
CA ALA A 22 4.75 10.24 -8.46
C ALA A 22 5.32 8.83 -8.58
N TYR A 23 6.41 8.53 -7.85
CA TYR A 23 6.96 7.18 -7.77
C TYR A 23 5.95 6.23 -7.11
N CYS A 24 5.38 6.61 -5.97
CA CYS A 24 4.39 5.78 -5.27
C CYS A 24 3.14 5.48 -6.12
N LEU A 25 2.70 6.43 -6.96
CA LEU A 25 1.58 6.23 -7.88
C LEU A 25 1.88 5.25 -9.02
N ARG A 26 3.16 5.14 -9.44
CA ARG A 26 3.59 4.36 -10.61
C ARG A 26 4.39 3.10 -10.24
N GLU A 27 4.57 2.83 -8.95
CA GLU A 27 5.37 1.70 -8.47
C GLU A 27 4.88 0.38 -9.06
N SER A 28 3.56 0.21 -9.21
CA SER A 28 2.97 -0.96 -9.87
C SER A 28 2.27 -0.56 -11.16
N ILE A 29 2.15 -1.52 -12.08
CA ILE A 29 1.62 -1.31 -13.44
C ILE A 29 0.17 -0.83 -13.43
N ASP A 30 -0.68 -1.44 -12.57
CA ASP A 30 -2.13 -1.19 -12.56
C ASP A 30 -2.64 -0.40 -11.35
N LEU A 31 -1.87 -0.35 -10.26
CA LEU A 31 -2.30 0.19 -8.97
C LEU A 31 -1.18 1.00 -8.28
N PRO A 32 -1.53 2.00 -7.44
CA PRO A 32 -0.56 2.66 -6.58
C PRO A 32 0.07 1.71 -5.55
N CYS A 33 1.21 2.13 -5.00
CA CYS A 33 1.87 1.46 -3.87
C CYS A 33 0.87 1.08 -2.77
N SER A 34 0.95 -0.16 -2.28
CA SER A 34 0.04 -0.64 -1.23
C SER A 34 0.14 0.14 0.09
N ARG A 35 1.23 0.89 0.31
CA ARG A 35 1.40 1.71 1.51
C ARG A 35 1.11 3.19 1.29
N ILE A 36 0.72 3.60 0.08
CA ILE A 36 0.59 5.01 -0.30
C ILE A 36 -0.35 5.77 0.65
N VAL A 37 -1.48 5.16 1.06
CA VAL A 37 -2.42 5.80 1.98
C VAL A 37 -1.77 6.07 3.34
N ARG A 38 -1.03 5.09 3.87
CA ARG A 38 -0.34 5.21 5.16
C ARG A 38 0.83 6.20 5.11
N CYS A 39 1.60 6.21 4.03
CA CYS A 39 2.78 7.08 3.91
C CYS A 39 2.41 8.56 3.70
N TRP A 40 1.25 8.84 3.11
CA TRP A 40 0.86 10.18 2.68
C TRP A 40 -0.31 10.77 3.47
N SER A 41 -0.97 10.00 4.34
CA SER A 41 -2.11 10.49 5.15
C SER A 41 -1.76 11.64 6.09
N SER A 42 -0.49 11.76 6.51
CA SER A 42 -0.02 12.90 7.30
C SER A 42 0.21 14.16 6.46
N CYS A 43 0.36 14.02 5.14
CA CYS A 43 0.64 15.14 4.25
C CYS A 43 -0.64 15.75 3.66
N PHE A 44 -1.65 14.94 3.35
CA PHE A 44 -2.95 15.36 2.80
C PHE A 44 -3.96 14.20 2.83
N ASP A 45 -5.22 14.47 2.49
CA ASP A 45 -6.24 13.43 2.32
C ASP A 45 -6.02 12.64 1.02
N ILE A 46 -5.04 11.75 1.09
CA ILE A 46 -4.68 10.86 0.00
C ILE A 46 -5.80 9.88 -0.36
N ALA A 47 -6.68 9.52 0.58
CA ALA A 47 -7.78 8.60 0.30
C ALA A 47 -8.83 9.25 -0.61
N ALA A 48 -9.23 10.48 -0.30
CA ALA A 48 -10.11 11.26 -1.17
C ALA A 48 -9.46 11.50 -2.54
N PHE A 49 -8.19 11.91 -2.54
CA PHE A 49 -7.43 12.15 -3.77
C PHE A 49 -7.37 10.91 -4.69
N LEU A 50 -7.04 9.75 -4.14
CA LEU A 50 -6.99 8.50 -4.92
C LEU A 50 -8.37 8.12 -5.49
N LYS A 51 -9.45 8.40 -4.76
CA LYS A 51 -10.82 8.12 -5.21
C LYS A 51 -11.23 9.01 -6.38
N GLU A 52 -10.70 10.22 -6.47
CA GLU A 52 -10.95 11.14 -7.59
C GLU A 52 -10.16 10.78 -8.84
N ILE A 53 -8.91 10.31 -8.69
CA ILE A 53 -8.01 10.06 -9.83
C ILE A 53 -8.09 8.62 -10.36
N LEU A 54 -8.44 7.65 -9.52
CA LEU A 54 -8.57 6.25 -9.93
C LEU A 54 -9.96 6.01 -10.51
N GLN A 55 -10.04 5.23 -11.58
CA GLN A 55 -11.33 4.74 -12.07
C GLN A 55 -11.99 3.87 -11.00
N SER A 56 -13.32 3.84 -10.92
CA SER A 56 -14.05 3.08 -9.88
C SER A 56 -13.59 1.63 -9.77
N ARG A 57 -13.33 0.95 -10.91
CA ARG A 57 -12.80 -0.41 -10.93
C ARG A 57 -11.40 -0.53 -10.31
N GLN A 58 -10.53 0.46 -10.53
CA GLN A 58 -9.18 0.50 -9.95
C GLN A 58 -9.25 0.82 -8.46
N TRP A 59 -10.14 1.72 -8.06
CA TRP A 59 -10.41 2.02 -6.65
C TRP A 59 -10.89 0.77 -5.88
N ASP A 60 -11.86 0.05 -6.42
CA ASP A 60 -12.37 -1.18 -5.79
C ASP A 60 -11.28 -2.25 -5.69
N LYS A 61 -10.49 -2.45 -6.76
CA LYS A 61 -9.34 -3.36 -6.74
C LYS A 61 -8.32 -2.95 -5.68
N PHE A 62 -7.98 -1.66 -5.61
CA PHE A 62 -7.03 -1.13 -4.63
C PHE A 62 -7.53 -1.36 -3.20
N ASN A 63 -8.79 -1.01 -2.93
CA ASN A 63 -9.38 -1.17 -1.61
C ASN A 63 -9.48 -2.65 -1.20
N ASN A 64 -9.86 -3.53 -2.13
CA ASN A 64 -9.89 -4.98 -1.88
C ASN A 64 -8.49 -5.56 -1.67
N PHE A 65 -7.48 -5.09 -2.41
CA PHE A 65 -6.09 -5.50 -2.22
C PHE A 65 -5.59 -5.11 -0.82
N GLN A 66 -5.89 -3.88 -0.37
CA GLN A 66 -5.57 -3.40 0.99
C GLN A 66 -6.21 -4.23 2.10
N GLN A 67 -7.43 -4.74 1.88
CA GLN A 67 -8.13 -5.57 2.85
C GLN A 67 -7.54 -6.98 2.94
N ASN A 68 -7.22 -7.60 1.79
CA ASN A 68 -6.70 -8.96 1.75
C ASN A 68 -5.27 -9.08 2.29
N ASP A 69 -4.39 -8.10 2.02
CA ASP A 69 -3.01 -8.10 2.54
C ASP A 69 -2.95 -8.23 4.07
N LYS A 70 -3.94 -7.66 4.77
CA LYS A 70 -4.02 -7.73 6.25
C LYS A 70 -4.49 -9.09 6.76
N VAL A 71 -5.40 -9.74 6.04
CA VAL A 71 -5.98 -11.04 6.44
C VAL A 71 -5.03 -12.19 6.12
N THR A 72 -4.42 -12.18 4.93
CA THR A 72 -3.45 -13.21 4.54
C THR A 72 -2.24 -13.21 5.46
N SER A 73 -1.69 -12.04 5.81
CA SER A 73 -0.56 -11.95 6.74
C SER A 73 -0.88 -12.54 8.12
N LEU A 74 -2.11 -12.37 8.62
CA LEU A 74 -2.51 -12.95 9.91
C LEU A 74 -2.63 -14.48 9.85
N ILE A 75 -3.20 -15.02 8.76
CA ILE A 75 -3.32 -16.46 8.57
C ILE A 75 -1.93 -17.11 8.45
N GLU A 76 -1.03 -16.52 7.65
CA GLU A 76 0.35 -17.00 7.52
C GLU A 76 1.10 -16.99 8.85
N LEU A 77 0.89 -15.96 9.69
CA LEU A 77 1.48 -15.90 11.03
C LEU A 77 0.93 -16.99 11.96
N ILE A 78 -0.36 -17.30 11.86
CA ILE A 78 -0.99 -18.39 12.63
C ILE A 78 -0.48 -19.75 12.16
N GLU A 79 -0.36 -19.99 10.86
CA GLU A 79 0.17 -21.24 10.31
C GLU A 79 1.65 -21.44 10.65
N ALA A 80 2.47 -20.38 10.52
CA ALA A 80 3.88 -20.42 10.91
C ALA A 80 4.06 -20.69 12.42
N ALA A 81 3.15 -20.20 13.27
CA ALA A 81 3.16 -20.49 14.70
C ALA A 81 2.78 -21.95 15.00
N LYS A 82 1.81 -22.52 14.27
CA LYS A 82 1.43 -23.95 14.41
C LYS A 82 2.56 -24.88 13.96
N ALA A 83 3.17 -24.63 12.81
CA ALA A 83 4.26 -25.46 12.29
C ALA A 83 5.53 -25.48 13.17
N LYS A 84 5.76 -24.41 13.96
CA LYS A 84 6.86 -24.38 14.94
C LYS A 84 6.58 -25.21 16.19
N ASN A 85 5.32 -25.34 16.60
CA ASN A 85 4.95 -26.17 17.74
C ASN A 85 5.00 -27.67 17.44
N GLU A 86 4.75 -28.09 16.19
CA GLU A 86 4.85 -29.51 15.79
C GLU A 86 6.30 -30.04 15.69
N LYS A 87 7.31 -29.16 15.58
CA LYS A 87 8.73 -29.56 15.54
C LYS A 87 9.38 -29.69 16.92
N PHE A 88 8.65 -29.40 17.99
CA PHE A 88 9.12 -29.47 19.38
C PHE A 88 8.42 -30.57 20.21
N GLN A 89 7.72 -31.50 19.56
CA GLN A 89 7.11 -32.66 20.19
C GLN A 89 7.79 -33.97 19.77
#